data_AF-A0A351KSP0-F1
#
_entry.id   AF-A0A351KSP0-F1
#
_cell.length_a   1.000
_cell.length_b   1.000
_cell.length_c   1.000
_cell.angle_alpha   90.00
_cell.angle_beta   90.00
_cell.angle_gamma   90.00
#
_symmetry.space_group_name_H-M   'P 1'
#
loop_
_entity.id
_entity.type
_entity.pdbx_description
1 polymer ?
#
loop_
_entity_poly.entity_id
_entity_poly.type
_entity_poly.pdbx_seq_one_letter_code
_entity_poly.pdbx_strand_id
1 'polypeptide(L)'
;AVFKTLSPFPRETAAQLCHELLMQGLPAIVEEDIQRFGATIQNLQCIVGDHFAKAQGGRFTSPKVEKALQKLEHAGAVGIGQSSWGPTGFCLVDSPLKAEHLLKACLHHGWADEGLEIRIATPRARGASITPTTHGIESP
;
A
#
# COMPACT_ATOMS: atom_id res chain seq x y z
N ALA A 1 23.55 -8.51 5.54
CA ALA A 1 22.61 -7.45 5.12
C ALA A 1 22.10 -7.79 3.73
N VAL A 2 20.79 -7.99 3.59
CA VAL A 2 20.12 -8.47 2.35
C VAL A 2 20.54 -7.70 1.09
N PHE A 3 20.71 -6.38 1.19
CA PHE A 3 21.15 -5.55 0.07
C PHE A 3 22.54 -5.88 -0.49
N LYS A 4 23.42 -6.51 0.29
CA LYS A 4 24.77 -6.92 -0.18
C LYS A 4 24.72 -8.14 -1.11
N THR A 5 23.64 -8.91 -1.07
CA THR A 5 23.50 -10.19 -1.79
C THR A 5 22.47 -10.13 -2.91
N LEU A 6 21.71 -9.04 -3.01
CA LEU A 6 20.72 -8.84 -4.06
C LEU A 6 21.40 -8.42 -5.37
N SER A 7 20.88 -8.92 -6.47
CA SER A 7 21.23 -8.39 -7.79
C SER A 7 20.80 -6.93 -7.87
N PRO A 8 21.58 -6.05 -8.53
CA PRO A 8 21.15 -4.68 -8.76
C PRO A 8 19.79 -4.62 -9.44
N PHE A 9 18.96 -3.64 -9.05
CA PHE A 9 17.70 -3.39 -9.75
C PHE A 9 17.99 -2.94 -11.19
N PRO A 10 17.37 -3.55 -12.22
CA PRO A 10 17.66 -3.21 -13.61
C PRO A 10 17.38 -1.74 -13.91
N ARG A 11 18.35 -1.04 -14.51
CA ARG A 11 18.24 0.40 -14.81
C ARG A 11 17.06 0.72 -15.74
N GLU A 12 16.83 -0.10 -16.75
CA GLU A 12 15.73 0.07 -17.70
C GLU A 12 14.37 -0.05 -17.01
N THR A 13 14.20 -1.04 -16.14
CA THR A 13 12.99 -1.20 -15.33
C THR A 13 12.78 -0.02 -14.38
N ALA A 14 13.85 0.48 -13.74
CA ALA A 14 13.73 1.68 -12.90
C ALA A 14 13.30 2.91 -13.72
N ALA A 15 13.88 3.11 -14.90
CA ALA A 15 13.51 4.21 -15.79
C ALA A 15 12.04 4.10 -16.26
N GLN A 16 11.58 2.88 -16.60
CA GLN A 16 10.20 2.61 -16.97
C GLN A 16 9.24 2.94 -15.82
N LEU A 17 9.51 2.46 -14.61
CA LEU A 17 8.68 2.74 -13.43
C LEU A 17 8.66 4.23 -13.08
N CYS A 18 9.79 4.92 -13.17
CA CYS A 18 9.85 6.37 -12.99
C CYS A 18 8.98 7.09 -14.04
N HIS A 19 9.10 6.71 -15.30
CA HIS A 19 8.30 7.29 -16.38
C HIS A 19 6.81 7.05 -16.16
N GLU A 20 6.40 5.82 -15.85
CA GLU A 20 5.01 5.45 -15.60
C GLU A 20 4.43 6.22 -14.40
N LEU A 21 5.15 6.29 -13.29
CA LEU A 21 4.71 7.05 -12.12
C LEU A 21 4.57 8.54 -12.44
N LEU A 22 5.55 9.14 -13.10
CA LEU A 22 5.56 10.57 -13.40
C LEU A 22 4.56 10.97 -14.49
N MET A 23 4.40 10.14 -15.52
CA MET A 23 3.60 10.46 -16.71
C MET A 23 2.21 9.84 -16.72
N GLN A 24 1.92 8.90 -15.83
CA GLN A 24 0.61 8.26 -15.71
C GLN A 24 0.06 8.34 -14.29
N GLY A 25 0.86 7.96 -13.28
CA GLY A 25 0.42 7.96 -11.88
C GLY A 25 0.12 9.36 -11.33
N LEU A 26 1.04 10.31 -11.49
CA LEU A 26 0.83 11.68 -10.99
C LEU A 26 -0.31 12.41 -11.72
N PRO A 27 -0.42 12.36 -13.06
CA PRO A 27 -1.60 12.92 -13.75
C PRO A 27 -2.91 12.27 -13.29
N ALA A 28 -2.94 10.95 -13.08
CA ALA A 28 -4.14 10.27 -12.61
C ALA A 28 -4.62 10.76 -11.23
N ILE A 29 -3.71 11.16 -10.34
CA ILE A 29 -4.08 11.82 -9.08
C ILE A 29 -4.76 13.16 -9.35
N VAL A 30 -4.20 13.98 -10.26
CA VAL A 30 -4.74 15.30 -10.61
C VAL A 30 -6.10 15.19 -11.30
N GLU A 31 -6.28 14.16 -12.12
CA GLU A 31 -7.51 13.86 -12.86
C GLU A 31 -8.54 13.10 -12.01
N GLU A 32 -8.23 12.79 -10.74
CA GLU A 32 -9.07 11.98 -9.85
C GLU A 32 -9.40 10.58 -10.40
N ASP A 33 -8.53 10.04 -11.27
CA ASP A 33 -8.65 8.70 -11.87
C ASP A 33 -7.96 7.65 -11.00
N ILE A 34 -8.70 7.13 -10.03
CA ILE A 34 -8.21 6.07 -9.14
C ILE A 34 -7.91 4.75 -9.88
N GLN A 35 -8.56 4.48 -11.01
CA GLN A 35 -8.32 3.24 -11.76
C GLN A 35 -6.93 3.28 -12.38
N ARG A 36 -6.59 4.39 -13.05
CA ARG A 36 -5.27 4.59 -13.64
C ARG A 36 -4.17 4.74 -12.60
N PHE A 37 -4.44 5.45 -11.51
CA PHE A 37 -3.50 5.55 -10.40
C PHE A 37 -3.26 4.18 -9.75
N GLY A 38 -4.33 3.43 -9.48
CA GLY A 38 -4.27 2.08 -8.93
C GLY A 38 -3.48 1.12 -9.81
N ALA A 39 -3.73 1.10 -11.12
CA ALA A 39 -2.97 0.29 -12.07
C ALA A 39 -1.47 0.61 -12.05
N THR A 40 -1.12 1.91 -12.04
CA THR A 40 0.27 2.38 -11.98
C THR A 40 0.96 1.91 -10.68
N ILE A 41 0.30 2.09 -9.53
CA ILE A 41 0.85 1.66 -8.24
C ILE A 41 0.99 0.14 -8.18
N GLN A 42 0.00 -0.60 -8.68
CA GLN A 42 0.05 -2.06 -8.66
C GLN A 42 1.17 -2.62 -9.53
N ASN A 43 1.37 -2.07 -10.74
CA ASN A 43 2.47 -2.49 -11.61
C ASN A 43 3.84 -2.25 -10.92
N LEU A 44 4.01 -1.07 -10.31
CA LEU A 44 5.19 -0.74 -9.51
C LEU A 44 5.38 -1.76 -8.37
N GLN A 45 4.32 -2.06 -7.62
CA GLN A 45 4.36 -3.01 -6.50
C GLN A 45 4.70 -4.44 -6.95
N CYS A 46 4.14 -4.91 -8.06
CA CYS A 46 4.45 -6.22 -8.63
C CYS A 46 5.93 -6.32 -9.03
N ILE A 47 6.44 -5.35 -9.78
CA ILE A 47 7.83 -5.36 -10.25
C ILE A 47 8.82 -5.26 -9.08
N VAL A 48 8.55 -4.38 -8.11
CA VAL A 48 9.39 -4.26 -6.91
C VAL A 48 9.33 -5.54 -6.07
N GLY A 49 8.13 -6.06 -5.81
CA GLY A 49 7.95 -7.30 -5.05
C GLY A 49 8.64 -8.50 -5.71
N ASP A 50 8.59 -8.61 -7.03
CA ASP A 50 9.27 -9.68 -7.78
C ASP A 50 10.79 -9.58 -7.69
N HIS A 51 11.33 -8.35 -7.76
CA HIS A 51 12.76 -8.14 -7.60
C HIS A 51 13.26 -8.57 -6.22
N PHE A 52 12.49 -8.26 -5.16
CA PHE A 52 12.85 -8.60 -3.78
C PHE A 52 12.34 -9.97 -3.32
N ALA A 53 11.62 -10.73 -4.16
CA ALA A 53 10.94 -11.96 -3.78
C ALA A 53 11.86 -12.99 -3.12
N LYS A 54 13.08 -13.16 -3.67
CA LYS A 54 14.08 -14.09 -3.10
C LYS A 54 14.50 -13.74 -1.67
N ALA A 55 14.49 -12.45 -1.32
CA ALA A 55 14.90 -11.99 0.00
C ALA A 55 13.78 -12.01 1.04
N GLN A 56 12.52 -11.88 0.61
CA GLN A 56 11.37 -11.79 1.53
C GLN A 56 10.49 -13.05 1.54
N GLY A 57 10.76 -14.04 0.67
CA GLY A 57 10.05 -15.33 0.63
C GLY A 57 8.87 -15.40 -0.35
N GLY A 58 8.72 -14.42 -1.23
CA GLY A 58 7.63 -14.30 -2.21
C GLY A 58 7.42 -12.85 -2.65
N ARG A 59 6.51 -12.56 -3.59
CA ARG A 59 6.18 -11.16 -3.98
C ARG A 59 5.66 -10.34 -2.81
N PHE A 60 4.98 -11.01 -1.87
CA PHE A 60 4.61 -10.49 -0.57
C PHE A 60 5.35 -11.30 0.50
N THR A 61 5.68 -10.66 1.63
CA THR A 61 6.32 -11.34 2.77
C THR A 61 5.32 -12.25 3.51
N SER A 62 4.02 -12.00 3.37
CA SER A 62 2.96 -12.77 4.04
C SER A 62 1.97 -13.34 3.01
N PRO A 63 1.90 -14.68 2.85
CA PRO A 63 0.91 -15.33 1.98
C PRO A 63 -0.55 -15.03 2.39
N LYS A 64 -0.80 -14.82 3.68
CA LYS A 64 -2.13 -14.43 4.19
C LYS A 64 -2.54 -13.06 3.67
N VAL A 65 -1.60 -12.10 3.70
CA VAL A 65 -1.83 -10.74 3.21
C VAL A 65 -2.01 -10.74 1.69
N GLU A 66 -1.20 -11.50 0.96
CA GLU A 66 -1.37 -11.68 -0.49
C GLU A 66 -2.77 -12.20 -0.84
N LYS A 67 -3.21 -13.29 -0.18
CA LYS A 67 -4.55 -13.86 -0.39
C LYS A 67 -5.66 -12.85 -0.07
N ALA A 68 -5.49 -12.05 1.00
CA ALA A 68 -6.46 -11.02 1.36
C ALA A 68 -6.54 -9.91 0.31
N LEU A 69 -5.39 -9.40 -0.14
CA LEU A 69 -5.31 -8.38 -1.18
C LEU A 69 -5.91 -8.85 -2.51
N GLN A 70 -5.61 -10.08 -2.93
CA GLN A 70 -6.23 -10.66 -4.13
C GLN A 70 -7.76 -10.66 -4.02
N LYS A 71 -8.33 -11.08 -2.89
CA LYS A 71 -9.79 -11.05 -2.72
C LYS A 71 -10.36 -9.63 -2.72
N LEU A 72 -9.66 -8.67 -2.12
CA LEU A 72 -10.07 -7.26 -2.14
C LEU A 72 -10.04 -6.69 -3.56
N GLU A 73 -9.03 -7.04 -4.36
CA GLU A 73 -8.94 -6.68 -5.77
C GLU A 73 -10.12 -7.24 -6.58
N HIS A 74 -10.44 -8.52 -6.43
CA HIS A 74 -11.61 -9.14 -7.08
C HIS A 74 -12.93 -8.49 -6.66
N ALA A 75 -12.98 -7.87 -5.48
CA ALA A 75 -14.12 -7.12 -4.98
C ALA A 75 -14.09 -5.62 -5.37
N GLY A 76 -13.16 -5.23 -6.24
CA GLY A 76 -13.09 -3.91 -6.86
C GLY A 76 -12.16 -2.91 -6.19
N ALA A 77 -11.31 -3.33 -5.24
CA ALA A 77 -10.17 -2.53 -4.83
C ALA A 77 -9.12 -2.48 -5.96
N VAL A 78 -8.30 -1.44 -5.98
CA VAL A 78 -7.24 -1.26 -6.99
C VAL A 78 -5.91 -0.95 -6.32
N GLY A 79 -4.80 -1.04 -7.04
CA GLY A 79 -3.51 -0.60 -6.48
C GLY A 79 -3.04 -1.45 -5.31
N ILE A 80 -3.22 -2.77 -5.38
CA ILE A 80 -2.76 -3.65 -4.30
C ILE A 80 -1.22 -3.61 -4.19
N GLY A 81 -0.72 -3.64 -2.96
CA GLY A 81 0.71 -3.57 -2.70
C GLY A 81 1.08 -3.90 -1.26
N GLN A 82 2.38 -3.86 -0.98
CA GLN A 82 2.95 -4.03 0.35
C GLN A 82 3.65 -2.75 0.79
N SER A 83 3.48 -2.38 2.04
CA SER A 83 4.27 -1.31 2.64
C SER A 83 5.63 -1.86 3.10
N SER A 84 6.71 -1.30 2.57
CA SER A 84 8.08 -1.64 2.95
C SER A 84 8.35 -3.17 2.85
N TRP A 85 9.02 -3.75 3.84
CA TRP A 85 9.28 -5.19 3.93
C TRP A 85 8.07 -6.02 4.41
N GLY A 86 6.90 -5.39 4.57
CA GLY A 86 5.70 -6.05 5.07
C GLY A 86 5.71 -6.26 6.60
N PRO A 87 4.76 -7.07 7.11
CA PRO A 87 3.74 -7.79 6.36
C PRO A 87 2.56 -6.92 5.89
N THR A 88 2.50 -5.64 6.27
CA THR A 88 1.36 -4.77 5.97
C THR A 88 1.12 -4.61 4.47
N GLY A 89 -0.02 -5.11 4.00
CA GLY A 89 -0.55 -4.86 2.67
C GLY A 89 -1.44 -3.62 2.62
N PHE A 90 -1.64 -3.07 1.43
CA PHE A 90 -2.60 -2.00 1.19
C PHE A 90 -3.30 -2.17 -0.16
N CYS A 91 -4.46 -1.54 -0.29
CA CYS A 91 -5.19 -1.37 -1.53
C CYS A 91 -5.95 -0.04 -1.48
N LEU A 92 -6.37 0.46 -2.63
CA LEU A 92 -7.09 1.73 -2.79
C LEU A 92 -8.54 1.47 -3.18
N VAL A 93 -9.42 2.38 -2.75
CA VAL A 93 -10.86 2.37 -3.04
C VAL A 93 -11.36 3.78 -3.27
N ASP A 94 -12.36 3.90 -4.15
CA ASP A 94 -12.94 5.15 -4.65
C ASP A 94 -13.87 5.85 -3.67
N SER A 95 -14.34 5.16 -2.64
CA SER A 95 -15.36 5.68 -1.74
C SER A 95 -15.32 5.06 -0.33
N PRO A 96 -15.67 5.82 0.72
CA PRO A 96 -15.82 5.29 2.06
C PRO A 96 -16.84 4.14 2.16
N LEU A 97 -17.95 4.24 1.42
CA LEU A 97 -18.99 3.20 1.41
C LEU A 97 -18.45 1.86 0.88
N LYS A 98 -17.66 1.90 -0.20
CA LYS A 98 -16.99 0.71 -0.75
C LYS A 98 -15.95 0.17 0.24
N ALA A 99 -15.18 1.06 0.89
CA ALA A 99 -14.23 0.67 1.94
C ALA A 99 -14.92 -0.09 3.08
N GLU A 100 -16.05 0.42 3.57
CA GLU A 100 -16.86 -0.23 4.61
C GLU A 100 -17.45 -1.56 4.15
N HIS A 101 -17.94 -1.63 2.90
CA HIS A 101 -18.47 -2.87 2.33
C HIS A 101 -17.39 -3.95 2.26
N LEU A 102 -16.20 -3.60 1.78
CA LEU A 102 -15.06 -4.51 1.74
C LEU A 102 -14.65 -4.94 3.14
N LEU A 103 -14.54 -4.01 4.10
CA LEU A 103 -14.21 -4.34 5.48
C LEU A 103 -15.22 -5.33 6.08
N LYS A 104 -16.53 -5.14 5.85
CA LYS A 104 -17.56 -6.09 6.30
C LYS A 104 -17.38 -7.46 5.64
N ALA A 105 -17.07 -7.52 4.35
CA ALA A 105 -16.78 -8.77 3.66
C ALA A 105 -15.55 -9.49 4.25
N CYS A 106 -14.51 -8.74 4.63
CA CYS A 106 -13.33 -9.27 5.32
C CYS A 106 -13.68 -9.90 6.67
N LEU A 107 -14.52 -9.20 7.46
CA LEU A 107 -14.97 -9.67 8.76
C LEU A 107 -15.81 -10.95 8.62
N HIS A 108 -16.72 -11.00 7.66
CA HIS A 108 -17.50 -12.20 7.37
C HIS A 108 -16.64 -13.38 6.89
N HIS A 109 -15.52 -13.12 6.22
CA HIS A 109 -14.59 -14.16 5.81
C HIS A 109 -13.81 -14.78 6.99
N GLY A 110 -13.68 -14.08 8.11
CA GLY A 110 -12.90 -14.56 9.27
C GLY A 110 -11.40 -14.27 9.17
N TRP A 111 -10.97 -13.30 8.36
CA TRP A 111 -9.55 -12.92 8.30
C TRP A 111 -8.99 -12.41 9.64
N ALA A 112 -9.84 -11.81 10.47
CA ALA A 112 -9.48 -11.44 11.84
C ALA A 112 -9.11 -12.68 12.67
N ASP A 113 -9.87 -13.77 12.55
CA ASP A 113 -9.59 -15.04 13.23
C ASP A 113 -8.31 -15.70 12.70
N GLU A 114 -7.95 -15.42 11.43
CA GLU A 114 -6.67 -15.82 10.83
C GLU A 114 -5.49 -14.91 11.25
N GLY A 115 -5.72 -13.90 12.08
CA GLY A 115 -4.72 -12.99 12.64
C GLY A 115 -4.41 -11.75 11.80
N LEU A 116 -5.28 -11.38 10.85
CA LEU A 116 -5.16 -10.14 10.09
C LEU A 116 -5.93 -8.99 10.74
N GLU A 117 -5.23 -7.88 10.97
CA GLU A 117 -5.86 -6.61 11.30
C GLU A 117 -6.09 -5.79 10.02
N ILE A 118 -7.32 -5.32 9.82
CA ILE A 118 -7.72 -4.57 8.63
C ILE A 118 -8.31 -3.24 9.08
N ARG A 119 -7.78 -2.15 8.53
CA ARG A 119 -8.16 -0.78 8.87
C ARG A 119 -8.47 0.01 7.61
N ILE A 120 -9.51 0.84 7.68
CA ILE A 120 -9.77 1.89 6.70
C ILE A 120 -8.98 3.12 7.13
N ALA A 121 -8.23 3.71 6.21
CA ALA A 121 -7.48 4.94 6.43
C ALA A 121 -7.63 5.85 5.21
N THR A 122 -7.51 7.15 5.44
CA THR A 122 -7.49 8.16 4.38
C THR A 122 -6.10 8.79 4.27
N PRO A 123 -5.67 9.21 3.07
CA PRO A 123 -4.42 9.93 2.92
C PRO A 123 -4.46 11.23 3.71
N ARG A 124 -3.41 11.50 4.46
CA ARG A 124 -3.27 12.75 5.22
C ARG A 124 -2.75 13.84 4.27
N ALA A 125 -3.63 14.75 3.84
CA ALA A 125 -3.30 15.87 2.94
C ALA A 125 -2.44 17.00 3.58
N ARG A 126 -1.84 16.75 4.75
CA ARG A 126 -1.01 17.72 5.48
C ARG A 126 0.16 17.04 6.16
N GLY A 127 1.28 17.73 6.27
CA GLY A 127 2.45 17.27 7.00
C GLY A 127 2.24 17.14 8.52
N ALA A 128 3.33 16.95 9.24
CA ALA A 128 3.34 16.93 10.70
C ALA A 128 2.89 18.30 11.27
N SER A 129 2.22 18.26 12.41
CA SER A 129 1.80 19.46 13.16
C SER A 129 2.46 19.43 14.52
N ILE A 130 3.07 20.55 14.94
CA ILE A 130 3.67 20.71 16.26
C ILE A 130 2.75 21.60 17.07
N THR A 131 2.24 21.08 18.19
CA THR A 131 1.42 21.86 19.14
C THR A 131 2.22 22.03 20.43
N PRO A 132 2.49 23.25 20.90
CA PRO A 132 3.14 23.48 22.18
C PRO A 132 2.28 22.90 23.31
N THR A 133 2.86 22.07 24.17
CA THR A 133 2.23 21.67 25.43
C THR A 133 2.65 22.66 26.52
N THR A 134 1.74 23.51 26.98
CA THR A 134 1.95 24.29 28.21
C THR A 134 1.91 23.33 29.39
N HIS A 135 3.07 22.95 29.92
CA HIS A 135 3.16 22.50 31.30
C HIS A 135 3.08 23.74 32.18
N GLY A 136 2.01 23.85 32.97
CA GLY A 136 1.81 24.95 33.90
C GLY A 136 3.03 25.03 34.81
N ILE A 137 3.74 26.15 34.76
CA ILE A 137 4.62 26.56 35.83
C ILE A 137 3.65 27.06 36.91
N GLU A 138 3.38 26.23 37.92
CA GLU A 138 2.76 26.73 39.15
C GLU A 138 3.71 27.79 39.74
N SER A 139 3.24 29.03 39.79
CA SER A 139 3.96 30.13 40.41
C SER A 139 4.02 29.91 41.93
N PRO A 140 5.14 30.30 42.58
CA PRO A 140 5.38 30.12 44.02
C PRO A 140 4.45 30.93 44.93
#